data_AF-A0AAE3HLX6-F1
#
_entry.id   AF-A0AAE3HLX6-F1
#
_cell.length_a   1.000
_cell.length_b   1.000
_cell.length_c   1.000
_cell.angle_alpha   90.00
_cell.angle_beta   90.00
_cell.angle_gamma   90.00
#
_symmetry.space_group_name_H-M   'P 1'
#
loop_
_entity.id
_entity.type
_entity.pdbx_description
1 polymer ?
#
loop_
_entity_poly.entity_id
_entity_poly.type
_entity_poly.pdbx_seq_one_letter_code
_entity_poly.pdbx_strand_id
1 'polypeptide(L)'
;MTDGFYRAFEERHRGLREVIKARMSAYLPFIQGLQELGRELQALDLGCGRGEWLELLAENSVNVQGVDQNEGMLQACLDRELNVVRKDALEYLKQQSDGSFDIVSAFHFVEHIPFASLQTLVKEALRVLKPAGLLIMETPNPDNVVVGASGFYMDPTHTQPIPAPLLAFLTEYQGYARQKVLGLQEPESVRSDDHIGLRDVLFHVSPDYAVVAQAPANEEALAVLDAAFEQEYGRSLGELCQRFDQGLGESFEMLRDRLDRSEGAQSDMAIRIARTESLASEIAALRAEAGEHKGRAEALQSELETAHTRTERLESALATVQSRVEQLSCDLSDRDRELETTQSHIELLRSDLSDKNDAIASAQAALEEQQAHGQWLQNEWNAATVKIDELNKSAHRWWQTAESLNTELQAVYRSKSWRVTWPLRKAMVLVKWLLRLPIRFASAMIHLSKVLARWFVAKAIAFVLRRDGLKWRAFQWVNRHSRLKQRLKALVRDRGLISAQNDGDLESTASGSLETSEYAFEPGDDDNEMATLTPNAKAIYKQLKGHVDDKDR
;
A
#
# COMPACT_ATOMS: atom_id res chain seq x y z
N MET A 1 -27.81 -83.52 -7.83
CA MET A 1 -28.56 -82.31 -7.41
C MET A 1 -30.04 -82.60 -7.58
N THR A 2 -30.97 -81.87 -6.97
CA THR A 2 -32.41 -82.00 -7.26
C THR A 2 -32.81 -81.09 -8.42
N ASP A 3 -33.54 -81.60 -9.40
CA ASP A 3 -33.85 -80.92 -10.68
C ASP A 3 -34.42 -79.51 -10.49
N GLY A 4 -35.38 -79.34 -9.56
CA GLY A 4 -35.96 -78.03 -9.23
C GLY A 4 -35.00 -77.02 -8.58
N PHE A 5 -33.93 -77.48 -7.91
CA PHE A 5 -32.86 -76.59 -7.47
C PHE A 5 -31.97 -76.20 -8.65
N TYR A 6 -31.58 -77.15 -9.50
CA TYR A 6 -30.71 -76.87 -10.65
C TYR A 6 -31.37 -75.86 -11.59
N ARG A 7 -32.66 -76.05 -11.90
CA ARG A 7 -33.46 -75.08 -12.66
C ARG A 7 -33.50 -73.69 -12.02
N ALA A 8 -33.80 -73.59 -10.72
CA ALA A 8 -33.85 -72.30 -10.03
C ALA A 8 -32.47 -71.62 -9.90
N PHE A 9 -31.39 -72.41 -9.87
CA PHE A 9 -30.01 -71.92 -9.93
C PHE A 9 -29.67 -71.38 -11.33
N GLU A 10 -30.03 -72.11 -12.38
CA GLU A 10 -29.86 -71.72 -13.78
C GLU A 10 -30.65 -70.45 -14.15
N GLU A 11 -31.93 -70.38 -13.80
CA GLU A 11 -32.81 -69.22 -14.05
C GLU A 11 -32.25 -67.95 -13.39
N ARG A 12 -31.54 -68.10 -12.26
CA ARG A 12 -30.91 -67.00 -11.51
C ARG A 12 -29.53 -66.60 -12.03
N HIS A 13 -28.69 -67.54 -12.44
CA HIS A 13 -27.27 -67.27 -12.74
C HIS A 13 -26.93 -67.24 -14.24
N ARG A 14 -27.57 -68.09 -15.06
CA ARG A 14 -27.45 -68.02 -16.53
C ARG A 14 -28.26 -66.83 -17.05
N GLY A 15 -29.45 -66.60 -16.48
CA GLY A 15 -30.29 -65.42 -16.73
C GLY A 15 -31.49 -65.68 -17.65
N LEU A 16 -32.19 -64.60 -18.01
CA LEU A 16 -33.46 -64.64 -18.74
C LEU A 16 -33.31 -65.15 -20.18
N ARG A 17 -34.26 -65.97 -20.62
CA ARG A 17 -34.37 -66.54 -21.99
C ARG A 17 -34.04 -65.55 -23.11
N GLU A 18 -34.67 -64.37 -23.11
CA GLU A 18 -34.46 -63.38 -24.17
C GLU A 18 -33.02 -62.85 -24.23
N VAL A 19 -32.33 -62.79 -23.08
CA VAL A 19 -30.92 -62.37 -23.00
C VAL A 19 -30.01 -63.49 -23.49
N ILE A 20 -30.33 -64.75 -23.21
CA ILE A 20 -29.58 -65.92 -23.73
C ILE A 20 -29.77 -66.04 -25.25
N LYS A 21 -31.00 -65.93 -25.76
CA LYS A 21 -31.27 -65.97 -27.21
C LYS A 21 -30.59 -64.81 -27.95
N ALA A 22 -30.56 -63.61 -27.35
CA ALA A 22 -29.81 -62.48 -27.90
C ALA A 22 -28.29 -62.72 -27.93
N ARG A 23 -27.70 -63.37 -26.91
CA ARG A 23 -26.27 -63.76 -26.91
C ARG A 23 -25.96 -64.77 -28.02
N MET A 24 -26.80 -65.80 -28.16
CA MET A 24 -26.69 -66.83 -29.19
C MET A 24 -26.86 -66.30 -30.63
N SER A 25 -27.29 -65.04 -30.80
CA SER A 25 -27.31 -64.40 -32.12
C SER A 25 -25.91 -64.21 -32.73
N ALA A 26 -24.84 -64.31 -31.93
CA ALA A 26 -23.46 -64.29 -32.40
C ALA A 26 -23.11 -65.41 -33.42
N TYR A 27 -23.86 -66.51 -33.43
CA TYR A 27 -23.64 -67.63 -34.35
C TYR A 27 -24.39 -67.50 -35.68
N LEU A 28 -25.32 -66.55 -35.82
CA LEU A 28 -26.14 -66.40 -37.03
C LEU A 28 -25.34 -66.24 -38.33
N PRO A 29 -24.16 -65.57 -38.39
CA PRO A 29 -23.33 -65.56 -39.60
C PRO A 29 -22.93 -66.97 -40.08
N PHE A 30 -22.67 -67.89 -39.15
CA PHE A 30 -22.34 -69.28 -39.49
C PHE A 30 -23.58 -70.06 -39.95
N ILE A 31 -24.75 -69.80 -39.37
CA ILE A 31 -26.01 -70.43 -39.82
C ILE A 31 -26.37 -69.95 -41.23
N GLN A 32 -26.21 -68.65 -41.50
CA GLN A 32 -26.48 -68.04 -42.80
C GLN A 32 -25.51 -68.57 -43.87
N GLY A 33 -24.20 -68.65 -43.59
CA GLY A 33 -23.24 -69.25 -44.51
C GLY A 33 -23.54 -70.72 -44.85
N LEU A 34 -24.01 -71.52 -43.88
CA LEU A 34 -24.47 -72.89 -44.16
C LEU A 34 -25.72 -72.94 -45.06
N GLN A 35 -26.62 -71.95 -44.99
CA GLN A 35 -27.83 -71.91 -45.83
C GLN A 35 -27.50 -71.68 -47.31
N GLU A 36 -26.36 -71.04 -47.63
CA GLU A 36 -25.89 -70.86 -49.01
C GLU A 36 -25.54 -72.19 -49.72
N LEU A 37 -25.35 -73.28 -48.97
CA LEU A 37 -25.22 -74.64 -49.51
C LEU A 37 -26.51 -75.18 -50.17
N GLY A 38 -27.61 -74.40 -50.17
CA GLY A 38 -28.81 -74.67 -50.97
C GLY A 38 -29.63 -75.88 -50.53
N ARG A 39 -29.58 -76.25 -49.25
CA ARG A 39 -30.13 -77.51 -48.72
C ARG A 39 -30.66 -77.33 -47.29
N GLU A 40 -31.67 -78.12 -46.94
CA GLU A 40 -32.32 -78.07 -45.61
C GLU A 40 -31.33 -78.47 -44.51
N LEU A 41 -31.05 -77.54 -43.60
CA LEU A 41 -30.10 -77.75 -42.51
C LEU A 41 -30.74 -78.56 -41.38
N GLN A 42 -30.05 -79.63 -40.98
CA GLN A 42 -30.42 -80.47 -39.84
C GLN A 42 -29.47 -80.20 -38.66
N ALA A 43 -29.98 -79.93 -37.47
CA ALA A 43 -29.15 -79.59 -36.30
C ALA A 43 -29.42 -80.50 -35.09
N LEU A 44 -28.36 -80.80 -34.33
CA LEU A 44 -28.41 -81.59 -33.10
C LEU A 44 -27.76 -80.83 -31.95
N ASP A 45 -28.51 -80.57 -30.88
CA ASP A 45 -28.03 -79.82 -29.72
C ASP A 45 -27.87 -80.73 -28.49
N LEU A 46 -26.64 -80.80 -27.98
CA LEU A 46 -26.19 -81.74 -26.95
C LEU A 46 -26.14 -81.01 -25.59
N GLY A 47 -27.04 -81.39 -24.68
CA GLY A 47 -27.24 -80.64 -23.43
C GLY A 47 -28.11 -79.40 -23.66
N CYS A 48 -29.18 -79.54 -24.45
CA CYS A 48 -29.99 -78.40 -24.91
C CYS A 48 -30.69 -77.63 -23.78
N GLY A 49 -30.76 -78.16 -22.56
CA GLY A 49 -31.28 -77.47 -21.39
C GLY A 49 -32.67 -76.89 -21.60
N ARG A 50 -32.77 -75.55 -21.56
CA ARG A 50 -34.00 -74.79 -21.76
C ARG A 50 -34.21 -74.34 -23.21
N GLY A 51 -33.41 -74.83 -24.16
CA GLY A 51 -33.70 -74.75 -25.60
C GLY A 51 -33.80 -73.35 -26.20
N GLU A 52 -33.13 -72.34 -25.65
CA GLU A 52 -33.03 -71.02 -26.29
C GLU A 52 -32.34 -71.09 -27.67
N TRP A 53 -31.37 -71.99 -27.84
CA TRP A 53 -30.72 -72.25 -29.12
C TRP A 53 -31.63 -72.98 -30.11
N LEU A 54 -32.37 -73.99 -29.64
CA LEU A 54 -33.38 -74.71 -30.45
C LEU A 54 -34.41 -73.74 -31.04
N GLU A 55 -34.88 -72.80 -30.22
CA GLU A 55 -35.81 -71.76 -30.63
C GLU A 55 -35.20 -70.84 -31.69
N LEU A 56 -33.96 -70.35 -31.48
CA LEU A 56 -33.29 -69.48 -32.44
C LEU A 56 -33.03 -70.17 -33.79
N LEU A 57 -32.67 -71.46 -33.78
CA LEU A 57 -32.50 -72.25 -34.99
C LEU A 57 -33.83 -72.49 -35.73
N ALA A 58 -34.90 -72.80 -35.01
CA ALA A 58 -36.24 -72.94 -35.59
C ALA A 58 -36.74 -71.61 -36.20
N GLU A 59 -36.53 -70.48 -35.52
CA GLU A 59 -36.81 -69.13 -36.04
C GLU A 59 -36.02 -68.82 -37.32
N ASN A 60 -34.84 -69.41 -37.50
CA ASN A 60 -33.99 -69.30 -38.69
C ASN A 60 -34.17 -70.47 -39.69
N SER A 61 -35.30 -71.19 -39.64
CA SER A 61 -35.64 -72.28 -40.58
C SER A 61 -34.66 -73.46 -40.62
N VAL A 62 -34.00 -73.77 -39.50
CA VAL A 62 -33.17 -74.97 -39.33
C VAL A 62 -33.97 -76.04 -38.60
N ASN A 63 -34.03 -77.26 -39.15
CA ASN A 63 -34.68 -78.38 -38.46
C ASN A 63 -33.76 -78.90 -37.34
N VAL A 64 -34.07 -78.56 -36.10
CA VAL A 64 -33.23 -78.85 -34.93
C VAL A 64 -33.85 -79.90 -34.02
N GLN A 65 -33.00 -80.71 -33.37
CA GLN A 65 -33.37 -81.62 -32.30
C GLN A 65 -32.49 -81.39 -31.08
N GLY A 66 -33.10 -81.18 -29.91
CA GLY A 66 -32.41 -81.08 -28.63
C GLY A 66 -32.34 -82.41 -27.87
N VAL A 67 -31.22 -82.65 -27.20
CA VAL A 67 -31.05 -83.79 -26.28
C VAL A 67 -30.66 -83.27 -24.89
N ASP A 68 -31.34 -83.74 -23.86
CA ASP A 68 -30.94 -83.54 -22.46
C ASP A 68 -31.37 -84.73 -21.60
N GLN A 69 -30.75 -84.91 -20.45
CA GLN A 69 -31.14 -85.91 -19.44
C GLN A 69 -32.13 -85.36 -18.40
N ASN A 70 -32.14 -84.04 -18.21
CA ASN A 70 -32.89 -83.33 -17.17
C ASN A 70 -34.33 -82.98 -17.62
N GLU A 71 -35.29 -83.69 -17.05
CA GLU A 71 -36.73 -83.54 -17.30
C GLU A 71 -37.27 -82.17 -16.88
N GLY A 72 -36.75 -81.60 -15.80
CA GLY A 72 -37.12 -80.27 -15.32
C GLY A 72 -36.72 -79.13 -16.26
N MET A 73 -35.69 -79.36 -17.09
CA MET A 73 -35.27 -78.44 -18.16
C MET A 73 -36.08 -78.67 -19.44
N LEU A 74 -36.18 -79.92 -19.89
CA LEU A 74 -36.93 -80.28 -21.10
C LEU A 74 -38.41 -79.88 -21.04
N GLN A 75 -39.02 -79.80 -19.85
CA GLN A 75 -40.38 -79.27 -19.71
C GLN A 75 -40.53 -77.89 -20.36
N ALA A 76 -39.57 -76.97 -20.18
CA ALA A 76 -39.63 -75.64 -20.79
C ALA A 76 -39.55 -75.67 -22.32
N CYS A 77 -38.98 -76.73 -22.92
CA CYS A 77 -38.92 -76.95 -24.36
C CYS A 77 -40.23 -77.55 -24.88
N LEU A 78 -40.80 -78.52 -24.16
CA LEU A 78 -42.11 -79.10 -24.44
C LEU A 78 -43.24 -78.06 -24.34
N ASP A 79 -43.17 -77.15 -23.37
CA ASP A 79 -44.09 -76.01 -23.19
C ASP A 79 -44.08 -75.01 -24.38
N ARG A 80 -43.09 -75.11 -25.29
CA ARG A 80 -42.94 -74.33 -26.53
C ARG A 80 -42.99 -75.20 -27.80
N GLU A 81 -43.44 -76.45 -27.68
CA GLU A 81 -43.53 -77.41 -28.80
C GLU A 81 -42.19 -77.70 -29.52
N LEU A 82 -41.05 -77.49 -28.85
CA LEU A 82 -39.72 -77.71 -29.41
C LEU A 82 -39.39 -79.21 -29.48
N ASN A 83 -38.76 -79.64 -30.57
CA ASN A 83 -38.33 -81.01 -30.82
C ASN A 83 -37.18 -81.41 -29.87
N VAL A 84 -37.50 -82.11 -28.78
CA VAL A 84 -36.54 -82.59 -27.78
C VAL A 84 -36.73 -84.06 -27.41
N VAL A 85 -35.64 -84.72 -27.02
CA VAL A 85 -35.62 -86.10 -26.53
C VAL A 85 -34.84 -86.24 -25.22
N ARG A 86 -35.41 -86.98 -24.26
CA ARG A 86 -34.75 -87.25 -22.98
C ARG A 86 -33.74 -88.40 -23.12
N LYS A 87 -32.43 -88.11 -23.07
CA LYS A 87 -31.35 -89.10 -23.11
C LYS A 87 -30.01 -88.53 -22.65
N ASP A 88 -29.04 -89.40 -22.38
CA ASP A 88 -27.63 -89.00 -22.44
C ASP A 88 -27.27 -88.53 -23.87
N ALA A 89 -26.66 -87.36 -23.97
CA ALA A 89 -26.37 -86.72 -25.26
C ALA A 89 -25.28 -87.46 -26.05
N LEU A 90 -24.30 -88.07 -25.38
CA LEU A 90 -23.21 -88.80 -26.05
C LEU A 90 -23.65 -90.20 -26.50
N GLU A 91 -24.54 -90.87 -25.77
CA GLU A 91 -25.24 -92.06 -26.24
C GLU A 91 -26.16 -91.75 -27.43
N TYR A 92 -26.86 -90.61 -27.42
CA TYR A 92 -27.70 -90.21 -28.54
C TYR A 92 -26.88 -89.95 -29.79
N LEU A 93 -25.79 -89.18 -29.69
CA LEU A 93 -24.86 -88.86 -30.77
C LEU A 93 -24.28 -90.12 -31.44
N LYS A 94 -23.86 -91.11 -30.64
CA LYS A 94 -23.35 -92.42 -31.11
C LYS A 94 -24.38 -93.26 -31.88
N GLN A 95 -25.68 -92.95 -31.75
CA GLN A 95 -26.77 -93.68 -32.40
C GLN A 95 -27.23 -93.01 -33.70
N GLN A 96 -26.73 -91.81 -34.02
CA GLN A 96 -27.01 -91.13 -35.28
C GLN A 96 -26.15 -91.68 -36.42
N SER A 97 -26.69 -91.67 -37.64
CA SER A 97 -25.95 -92.12 -38.83
C SER A 97 -24.88 -91.11 -39.27
N ASP A 98 -23.86 -91.60 -39.95
CA ASP A 98 -22.83 -90.77 -40.58
C ASP A 98 -23.46 -89.75 -41.53
N GLY A 99 -22.95 -88.51 -41.56
CA GLY A 99 -23.44 -87.44 -42.45
C GLY A 99 -24.93 -87.09 -42.30
N SER A 100 -25.50 -87.18 -41.10
CA SER A 100 -26.91 -86.84 -40.80
C SER A 100 -27.15 -85.36 -40.48
N PHE A 101 -26.19 -84.67 -39.87
CA PHE A 101 -26.34 -83.31 -39.34
C PHE A 101 -25.46 -82.28 -40.06
N ASP A 102 -25.90 -81.03 -40.03
CA ASP A 102 -25.20 -79.84 -40.52
C ASP A 102 -24.57 -79.03 -39.40
N ILE A 103 -25.22 -79.06 -38.24
CA ILE A 103 -24.78 -78.39 -37.02
C ILE A 103 -24.86 -79.42 -35.90
N VAL A 104 -23.77 -79.60 -35.15
CA VAL A 104 -23.78 -80.24 -33.84
C VAL A 104 -23.37 -79.17 -32.84
N SER A 105 -24.21 -78.88 -31.85
CA SER A 105 -23.94 -77.85 -30.84
C SER A 105 -23.88 -78.43 -29.43
N ALA A 106 -23.14 -77.76 -28.56
CA ALA A 106 -22.98 -78.10 -27.14
C ALA A 106 -22.78 -76.81 -26.34
N PHE A 107 -23.88 -76.24 -25.81
CA PHE A 107 -23.92 -74.93 -25.18
C PHE A 107 -23.93 -75.00 -23.65
N HIS A 108 -22.78 -74.76 -23.01
CA HIS A 108 -22.53 -75.07 -21.60
C HIS A 108 -22.80 -76.54 -21.27
N PHE A 109 -21.99 -77.41 -21.89
CA PHE A 109 -22.11 -78.87 -21.77
C PHE A 109 -20.74 -79.55 -21.64
N VAL A 110 -19.73 -79.06 -22.36
CA VAL A 110 -18.41 -79.70 -22.42
C VAL A 110 -17.64 -79.65 -21.09
N GLU A 111 -17.94 -78.67 -20.24
CA GLU A 111 -17.40 -78.53 -18.88
C GLU A 111 -18.00 -79.54 -17.88
N HIS A 112 -19.20 -80.07 -18.14
CA HIS A 112 -19.87 -81.05 -17.28
C HIS A 112 -19.44 -82.50 -17.55
N ILE A 113 -18.63 -82.77 -18.60
CA ILE A 113 -18.23 -84.13 -19.00
C ILE A 113 -16.73 -84.39 -18.83
N PRO A 114 -16.31 -85.62 -18.48
CA PRO A 114 -14.89 -85.98 -18.43
C PRO A 114 -14.19 -85.82 -19.79
N PHE A 115 -12.90 -85.46 -19.79
CA PHE A 115 -12.15 -85.23 -21.03
C PHE A 115 -12.18 -86.41 -22.03
N ALA A 116 -12.19 -87.66 -21.57
CA ALA A 116 -12.34 -88.83 -22.45
C ALA A 116 -13.73 -88.89 -23.14
N SER A 117 -14.78 -88.43 -22.47
CA SER A 117 -16.11 -88.26 -23.05
C SER A 117 -16.12 -87.11 -24.07
N LEU A 118 -15.43 -86.01 -23.79
CA LEU A 118 -15.25 -84.88 -24.73
C LEU A 118 -14.47 -85.29 -25.99
N GLN A 119 -13.37 -86.05 -25.86
CA GLN A 119 -12.66 -86.64 -27.00
C GLN A 119 -13.57 -87.53 -27.85
N THR A 120 -14.48 -88.27 -27.20
CA THR A 120 -15.48 -89.09 -27.89
C THR A 120 -16.54 -88.21 -28.57
N LEU A 121 -17.01 -87.13 -27.93
CA LEU A 121 -17.98 -86.19 -28.48
C LEU A 121 -17.45 -85.53 -29.76
N VAL A 122 -16.25 -84.95 -29.74
CA VAL A 122 -15.67 -84.27 -30.91
C VAL A 122 -15.47 -85.23 -32.08
N LYS A 123 -15.06 -86.48 -31.80
CA LYS A 123 -14.93 -87.52 -32.82
C LYS A 123 -16.28 -87.94 -33.42
N GLU A 124 -17.27 -88.22 -32.58
CA GLU A 124 -18.59 -88.67 -33.04
C GLU A 124 -19.37 -87.53 -33.73
N ALA A 125 -19.17 -86.28 -33.31
CA ALA A 125 -19.67 -85.09 -34.00
C ALA A 125 -19.12 -85.03 -35.44
N LEU A 126 -17.81 -85.21 -35.64
CA LEU A 126 -17.21 -85.22 -36.98
C LEU A 126 -17.76 -86.35 -37.87
N ARG A 127 -18.10 -87.51 -37.30
CA ARG A 127 -18.72 -88.63 -38.02
C ARG A 127 -20.14 -88.30 -38.49
N VAL A 128 -20.96 -87.70 -37.63
CA VAL A 128 -22.38 -87.40 -37.95
C VAL A 128 -22.55 -86.13 -38.78
N LEU A 129 -21.55 -85.25 -38.82
CA LEU A 129 -21.56 -84.05 -39.64
C LEU A 129 -21.44 -84.37 -41.15
N LYS A 130 -22.22 -83.64 -41.94
CA LYS A 130 -22.11 -83.56 -43.40
C LYS A 130 -20.88 -82.74 -43.80
N PRO A 131 -20.40 -82.85 -45.06
CA PRO A 131 -19.38 -81.96 -45.58
C PRO A 131 -19.72 -80.49 -45.34
N ALA A 132 -18.72 -79.73 -44.90
CA ALA A 132 -18.79 -78.31 -44.52
C ALA A 132 -19.63 -77.98 -43.27
N GLY A 133 -20.27 -78.98 -42.62
CA GLY A 133 -21.02 -78.81 -41.38
C GLY A 133 -20.16 -78.40 -40.18
N LEU A 134 -20.80 -77.91 -39.12
CA LEU A 134 -20.15 -77.26 -37.98
C LEU A 134 -20.36 -78.01 -36.66
N LEU A 135 -19.28 -78.18 -35.89
CA LEU A 135 -19.34 -78.40 -34.45
C LEU A 135 -19.20 -77.06 -33.75
N ILE A 136 -20.14 -76.72 -32.87
CA ILE A 136 -20.14 -75.51 -32.03
C ILE A 136 -20.10 -75.93 -30.56
N MET A 137 -19.08 -75.51 -29.82
CA MET A 137 -18.96 -75.78 -28.38
C MET A 137 -18.74 -74.47 -27.64
N GLU A 138 -19.71 -74.00 -26.85
CA GLU A 138 -19.63 -72.81 -25.98
C GLU A 138 -19.42 -73.25 -24.52
N THR A 139 -18.47 -72.62 -23.81
CA THR A 139 -18.11 -72.97 -22.43
C THR A 139 -17.42 -71.78 -21.72
N PRO A 140 -17.45 -71.67 -20.37
CA PRO A 140 -16.89 -70.54 -19.65
C PRO A 140 -15.37 -70.42 -19.82
N ASN A 141 -14.90 -69.19 -19.99
CA ASN A 141 -13.51 -68.89 -20.35
C ASN A 141 -12.58 -68.84 -19.13
N PRO A 142 -11.61 -69.76 -18.98
CA PRO A 142 -10.63 -69.68 -17.90
C PRO A 142 -9.65 -68.50 -18.02
N ASP A 143 -9.51 -67.89 -19.21
CA ASP A 143 -8.67 -66.71 -19.41
C ASP A 143 -9.31 -65.43 -18.86
N ASN A 144 -10.64 -65.42 -18.60
CA ASN A 144 -11.25 -64.41 -17.75
C ASN A 144 -10.94 -64.75 -16.29
N VAL A 145 -10.16 -63.89 -15.61
CA VAL A 145 -9.64 -64.14 -14.26
C VAL A 145 -10.75 -64.39 -13.24
N VAL A 146 -11.91 -63.72 -13.35
CA VAL A 146 -13.04 -63.90 -12.42
C VAL A 146 -13.71 -65.26 -12.63
N VAL A 147 -13.92 -65.64 -13.89
CA VAL A 147 -14.51 -66.93 -14.27
C VAL A 147 -13.57 -68.07 -13.87
N GLY A 148 -12.32 -68.05 -14.34
CA GLY A 148 -11.33 -69.09 -14.05
C GLY A 148 -10.98 -69.25 -12.56
N ALA A 149 -10.99 -68.18 -11.77
CA ALA A 149 -10.67 -68.26 -10.34
C ALA A 149 -11.89 -68.53 -9.42
N SER A 150 -13.12 -68.26 -9.86
CA SER A 150 -14.29 -68.37 -8.99
C SER A 150 -15.62 -68.65 -9.69
N GLY A 151 -15.93 -67.96 -10.80
CA GLY A 151 -17.23 -68.10 -11.50
C GLY A 151 -17.48 -69.52 -11.98
N PHE A 152 -16.46 -70.19 -12.51
CA PHE A 152 -16.51 -71.58 -12.94
C PHE A 152 -16.89 -72.54 -11.79
N TYR A 153 -16.43 -72.27 -10.56
CA TYR A 153 -16.67 -73.15 -9.41
C TYR A 153 -17.98 -72.84 -8.66
N MET A 154 -18.79 -71.91 -9.16
CA MET A 154 -20.13 -71.63 -8.62
C MET A 154 -21.14 -72.74 -8.95
N ASP A 155 -20.95 -73.44 -10.08
CA ASP A 155 -21.70 -74.68 -10.36
C ASP A 155 -20.87 -75.90 -9.90
N PRO A 156 -21.36 -76.67 -8.91
CA PRO A 156 -20.64 -77.84 -8.39
C PRO A 156 -20.76 -79.09 -9.28
N THR A 157 -21.35 -78.99 -10.47
CA THR A 157 -21.44 -80.06 -11.47
C THR A 157 -20.43 -79.90 -12.61
N HIS A 158 -19.74 -78.77 -12.70
CA HIS A 158 -18.58 -78.61 -13.58
C HIS A 158 -17.42 -79.52 -13.15
N THR A 159 -16.67 -80.04 -14.12
CA THR A 159 -15.57 -80.99 -13.88
C THR A 159 -14.20 -80.31 -13.76
N GLN A 160 -13.82 -79.51 -14.76
CA GLN A 160 -12.56 -78.78 -14.84
C GLN A 160 -12.67 -77.66 -15.89
N PRO A 161 -12.03 -76.48 -15.70
CA PRO A 161 -11.98 -75.46 -16.74
C PRO A 161 -11.23 -75.98 -17.97
N ILE A 162 -11.72 -75.63 -19.17
CA ILE A 162 -11.12 -76.06 -20.45
C ILE A 162 -10.49 -74.82 -21.10
N PRO A 163 -9.16 -74.78 -21.29
CA PRO A 163 -8.52 -73.69 -22.03
C PRO A 163 -8.91 -73.73 -23.51
N ALA A 164 -9.21 -72.57 -24.11
CA ALA A 164 -9.60 -72.49 -25.51
C ALA A 164 -8.59 -73.14 -26.49
N PRO A 165 -7.25 -73.02 -26.32
CA PRO A 165 -6.29 -73.74 -27.15
C PRO A 165 -6.39 -75.27 -27.08
N LEU A 166 -6.80 -75.84 -25.93
CA LEU A 166 -6.97 -77.28 -25.77
C LEU A 166 -8.22 -77.78 -26.51
N LEU A 167 -9.32 -77.03 -26.44
CA LEU A 167 -10.56 -77.36 -27.13
C LEU A 167 -10.40 -77.21 -28.66
N ALA A 168 -9.72 -76.15 -29.10
CA ALA A 168 -9.37 -75.94 -30.51
C ALA A 168 -8.48 -77.06 -31.05
N PHE A 169 -7.37 -77.37 -30.36
CA PHE A 169 -6.45 -78.46 -30.73
C PHE A 169 -7.15 -79.83 -30.78
N LEU A 170 -8.14 -80.08 -29.91
CA LEU A 170 -8.89 -81.33 -29.97
C LEU A 170 -9.69 -81.46 -31.27
N THR A 171 -10.22 -80.38 -31.84
CA THR A 171 -10.91 -80.42 -33.15
C THR A 171 -9.92 -80.64 -34.30
N GLU A 172 -8.77 -79.95 -34.29
CA GLU A 172 -7.67 -80.18 -35.23
C GLU A 172 -7.21 -81.64 -35.21
N TYR A 173 -6.97 -82.19 -34.01
CA TYR A 173 -6.50 -83.57 -33.82
C TYR A 173 -7.48 -84.65 -34.31
N GLN A 174 -8.80 -84.40 -34.28
CA GLN A 174 -9.78 -85.34 -34.84
C GLN A 174 -9.93 -85.23 -36.37
N GLY A 175 -9.37 -84.19 -37.00
CA GLY A 175 -9.42 -84.00 -38.46
C GLY A 175 -10.51 -83.06 -38.98
N TYR A 176 -10.94 -82.07 -38.18
CA TYR A 176 -11.70 -80.94 -38.69
C TYR A 176 -10.83 -80.10 -39.66
N ALA A 177 -11.43 -79.55 -40.73
CA ALA A 177 -10.70 -78.83 -41.78
C ALA A 177 -10.19 -77.44 -41.32
N ARG A 178 -10.93 -76.77 -40.44
CA ARG A 178 -10.52 -75.54 -39.74
C ARG A 178 -11.33 -75.35 -38.46
N GLN A 179 -10.83 -74.47 -37.59
CA GLN A 179 -11.54 -74.02 -36.38
C GLN A 179 -11.36 -72.51 -36.17
N LYS A 180 -12.30 -71.89 -35.47
CA LYS A 180 -12.24 -70.52 -34.95
C LYS A 180 -12.55 -70.56 -33.47
N VAL A 181 -11.73 -69.87 -32.67
CA VAL A 181 -12.09 -69.49 -31.29
C VAL A 181 -12.82 -68.16 -31.34
N LEU A 182 -13.99 -68.08 -30.69
CA LEU A 182 -14.78 -66.89 -30.51
C LEU A 182 -14.71 -66.48 -29.04
N GLY A 183 -14.24 -65.28 -28.73
CA GLY A 183 -14.54 -64.64 -27.45
C GLY A 183 -15.97 -64.08 -27.47
N LEU A 184 -16.73 -64.25 -26.40
CA LEU A 184 -18.15 -63.93 -26.36
C LEU A 184 -18.55 -63.20 -25.05
N GLN A 185 -19.69 -62.50 -25.11
CA GLN A 185 -20.38 -61.80 -24.01
C GLN A 185 -19.57 -60.77 -23.18
N GLU A 186 -18.44 -60.26 -23.70
CA GLU A 186 -17.72 -59.11 -23.12
C GLU A 186 -18.57 -57.82 -23.09
N PRO A 187 -18.29 -56.88 -22.16
CA PRO A 187 -18.98 -55.58 -22.10
C PRO A 187 -18.66 -54.67 -23.30
N GLU A 188 -19.67 -53.93 -23.75
CA GLU A 188 -19.56 -52.98 -24.87
C GLU A 188 -18.44 -51.92 -24.66
N SER A 189 -18.18 -51.53 -23.40
CA SER A 189 -17.12 -50.58 -23.01
C SER A 189 -15.68 -51.09 -23.21
N VAL A 190 -15.53 -52.34 -23.66
CA VAL A 190 -14.23 -52.98 -23.98
C VAL A 190 -14.22 -53.44 -25.45
N ARG A 191 -15.33 -53.29 -26.16
CA ARG A 191 -15.40 -53.36 -27.63
C ARG A 191 -14.94 -52.06 -28.28
N SER A 192 -15.28 -50.91 -27.69
CA SER A 192 -14.76 -49.60 -28.10
C SER A 192 -13.25 -49.48 -27.89
N ASP A 193 -12.60 -48.65 -28.71
CA ASP A 193 -11.17 -48.32 -28.59
C ASP A 193 -10.91 -47.25 -27.51
N ASP A 194 -11.59 -47.37 -26.37
CA ASP A 194 -11.39 -46.53 -25.19
C ASP A 194 -10.14 -46.94 -24.40
N HIS A 195 -9.74 -46.11 -23.43
CA HIS A 195 -8.62 -46.39 -22.53
C HIS A 195 -8.91 -47.59 -21.63
N ILE A 196 -8.33 -48.75 -21.99
CA ILE A 196 -8.38 -49.99 -21.21
C ILE A 196 -7.63 -49.80 -19.89
N GLY A 197 -8.31 -49.96 -18.76
CA GLY A 197 -7.71 -49.96 -17.43
C GLY A 197 -7.44 -51.38 -16.90
N LEU A 198 -6.68 -51.47 -15.80
CA LEU A 198 -6.40 -52.75 -15.13
C LEU A 198 -7.68 -53.51 -14.71
N ARG A 199 -8.78 -52.80 -14.45
CA ARG A 199 -10.08 -53.42 -14.19
C ARG A 199 -10.58 -54.18 -15.42
N ASP A 200 -10.45 -53.61 -16.61
CA ASP A 200 -10.96 -54.20 -17.84
C ASP A 200 -10.17 -55.46 -18.20
N VAL A 201 -8.84 -55.42 -18.03
CA VAL A 201 -7.96 -56.60 -18.12
C VAL A 201 -8.39 -57.73 -17.18
N LEU A 202 -8.76 -57.41 -15.93
CA LEU A 202 -9.08 -58.42 -14.91
C LEU A 202 -10.54 -58.94 -14.95
N PHE A 203 -11.50 -58.11 -15.39
CA PHE A 203 -12.93 -58.41 -15.25
C PHE A 203 -13.68 -58.51 -16.59
N HIS A 204 -13.16 -57.93 -17.68
CA HIS A 204 -13.92 -57.70 -18.92
C HIS A 204 -13.33 -58.38 -20.17
N VAL A 205 -12.33 -59.27 -20.02
CA VAL A 205 -12.08 -60.36 -20.98
C VAL A 205 -13.39 -61.12 -21.23
N SER A 206 -13.64 -61.56 -22.46
CA SER A 206 -14.82 -62.37 -22.80
C SER A 206 -15.07 -63.49 -21.79
N PRO A 207 -16.17 -63.46 -20.99
CA PRO A 207 -16.38 -64.38 -19.87
C PRO A 207 -16.64 -65.82 -20.32
N ASP A 208 -17.23 -66.01 -21.49
CA ASP A 208 -17.38 -67.32 -22.14
C ASP A 208 -16.66 -67.30 -23.49
N TYR A 209 -16.35 -68.48 -24.03
CA TYR A 209 -15.79 -68.63 -25.37
C TYR A 209 -16.44 -69.79 -26.10
N ALA A 210 -16.28 -69.82 -27.41
CA ALA A 210 -16.64 -71.00 -28.20
C ALA A 210 -15.58 -71.43 -29.18
N VAL A 211 -15.56 -72.73 -29.49
CA VAL A 211 -14.87 -73.29 -30.65
C VAL A 211 -15.92 -73.65 -31.70
N VAL A 212 -15.81 -73.02 -32.87
CA VAL A 212 -16.57 -73.39 -34.07
C VAL A 212 -15.61 -74.10 -35.02
N ALA A 213 -15.84 -75.39 -35.28
CA ALA A 213 -14.98 -76.22 -36.11
C ALA A 213 -15.74 -76.82 -37.30
N GLN A 214 -15.15 -76.74 -38.50
CA GLN A 214 -15.78 -77.10 -39.76
C GLN A 214 -15.33 -78.48 -40.26
N ALA A 215 -16.28 -79.35 -40.59
CA ALA A 215 -16.03 -80.67 -41.17
C ALA A 215 -15.50 -80.55 -42.62
N PRO A 216 -14.57 -81.43 -43.06
CA PRO A 216 -13.98 -81.35 -44.40
C PRO A 216 -14.99 -81.37 -45.56
N ALA A 217 -14.68 -80.61 -46.62
CA ALA A 217 -15.42 -80.57 -47.88
C ALA A 217 -14.52 -80.13 -49.06
N ASN A 218 -15.09 -79.94 -50.25
CA ASN A 218 -14.45 -79.19 -51.34
C ASN A 218 -14.39 -77.69 -51.01
N GLU A 219 -13.42 -76.99 -51.61
CA GLU A 219 -13.15 -75.56 -51.36
C GLU A 219 -14.40 -74.69 -51.52
N GLU A 220 -15.23 -74.93 -52.54
CA GLU A 220 -16.48 -74.19 -52.78
C GLU A 220 -17.48 -74.27 -51.62
N ALA A 221 -17.60 -75.44 -50.96
CA ALA A 221 -18.50 -75.62 -49.83
C ALA A 221 -17.88 -75.18 -48.49
N LEU A 222 -16.56 -75.01 -48.43
CA LEU A 222 -15.91 -74.34 -47.30
C LEU A 222 -16.08 -72.82 -47.41
N ALA A 223 -15.95 -72.27 -48.62
CA ALA A 223 -15.89 -70.83 -48.90
C ALA A 223 -17.12 -70.03 -48.44
N VAL A 224 -18.32 -70.63 -48.47
CA VAL A 224 -19.57 -69.99 -47.99
C VAL A 224 -19.54 -69.58 -46.51
N LEU A 225 -18.56 -70.08 -45.75
CA LEU A 225 -18.35 -69.75 -44.34
C LEU A 225 -17.14 -68.84 -44.08
N ASP A 226 -16.39 -68.45 -45.11
CA ASP A 226 -15.14 -67.67 -44.95
C ASP A 226 -15.38 -66.37 -44.20
N ALA A 227 -16.39 -65.58 -44.58
CA ALA A 227 -16.71 -64.32 -43.89
C ALA A 227 -17.00 -64.50 -42.39
N ALA A 228 -17.67 -65.59 -42.01
CA ALA A 228 -17.96 -65.90 -40.60
C ALA A 228 -16.71 -66.36 -39.83
N PHE A 229 -15.77 -67.05 -40.50
CA PHE A 229 -14.48 -67.45 -39.93
C PHE A 229 -13.45 -66.30 -39.91
N GLU A 230 -13.52 -65.34 -40.82
CA GLU A 230 -12.62 -64.17 -40.86
C GLU A 230 -12.97 -63.14 -39.79
N GLN A 231 -14.26 -62.90 -39.52
CA GLN A 231 -14.76 -61.95 -38.53
C GLN A 231 -14.04 -62.04 -37.15
N GLU A 232 -13.80 -60.90 -36.50
CA GLU A 232 -13.28 -60.82 -35.13
C GLU A 232 -14.39 -61.04 -34.09
N TYR A 233 -14.07 -61.74 -33.00
CA TYR A 233 -15.02 -62.09 -31.93
C TYR A 233 -14.37 -61.95 -30.55
N GLY A 234 -14.94 -61.04 -29.75
CA GLY A 234 -14.58 -60.84 -28.35
C GLY A 234 -13.26 -60.13 -28.10
N ARG A 235 -12.76 -60.25 -26.86
CA ARG A 235 -11.53 -59.62 -26.38
C ARG A 235 -10.73 -60.60 -25.54
N SER A 236 -9.49 -60.85 -25.95
CA SER A 236 -8.59 -61.79 -25.26
C SER A 236 -7.82 -61.13 -24.11
N LEU A 237 -7.41 -61.91 -23.11
CA LEU A 237 -6.57 -61.40 -22.00
C LEU A 237 -5.27 -60.77 -22.52
N GLY A 238 -4.62 -61.39 -23.52
CA GLY A 238 -3.40 -60.86 -24.12
C GLY A 238 -3.59 -59.52 -24.82
N GLU A 239 -4.70 -59.35 -25.56
CA GLU A 239 -5.06 -58.09 -26.21
C GLU A 239 -5.33 -56.97 -25.18
N LEU A 240 -6.09 -57.26 -24.11
CA LEU A 240 -6.38 -56.26 -23.08
C LEU A 240 -5.12 -55.87 -22.29
N CYS A 241 -4.24 -56.83 -21.97
CA CYS A 241 -2.92 -56.52 -21.41
C CYS A 241 -2.11 -55.59 -22.33
N GLN A 242 -2.05 -55.89 -23.64
CA GLN A 242 -1.32 -55.06 -24.60
C GLN A 242 -1.89 -53.64 -24.72
N ARG A 243 -3.23 -53.49 -24.79
CA ARG A 243 -3.90 -52.18 -24.81
C ARG A 243 -3.64 -51.39 -23.52
N PHE A 244 -3.66 -52.06 -22.36
CA PHE A 244 -3.35 -51.45 -21.06
C PHE A 244 -1.89 -50.98 -20.97
N ASP A 245 -0.93 -51.82 -21.35
CA ASP A 245 0.50 -51.47 -21.33
C ASP A 245 0.83 -50.32 -22.30
N GLN A 246 0.18 -50.28 -23.48
CA GLN A 246 0.27 -49.13 -24.40
C GLN A 246 -0.30 -47.85 -23.76
N GLY A 247 -1.51 -47.91 -23.21
CA GLY A 247 -2.16 -46.75 -22.57
C GLY A 247 -1.40 -46.23 -21.34
N LEU A 248 -0.71 -47.11 -20.60
CA LEU A 248 0.25 -46.73 -19.57
C LEU A 248 1.47 -46.01 -20.18
N GLY A 249 2.06 -46.55 -21.24
CA GLY A 249 3.20 -45.96 -21.94
C GLY A 249 2.92 -44.52 -22.40
N GLU A 250 1.83 -44.33 -23.15
CA GLU A 250 1.36 -43.01 -23.63
C GLU A 250 1.10 -42.04 -22.45
N SER A 251 0.54 -42.54 -21.34
CA SER A 251 0.33 -41.76 -20.13
C SER A 251 1.64 -41.32 -19.46
N PHE A 252 2.64 -42.19 -19.42
CA PHE A 252 3.98 -41.86 -18.89
C PHE A 252 4.73 -40.88 -19.79
N GLU A 253 4.63 -41.02 -21.11
CA GLU A 253 5.20 -40.07 -22.06
C GLU A 253 4.55 -38.68 -21.91
N MET A 254 3.21 -38.60 -21.86
CA MET A 254 2.50 -37.34 -21.60
C MET A 254 2.89 -36.71 -20.24
N LEU A 255 3.08 -37.51 -19.19
CA LEU A 255 3.52 -37.01 -17.88
C LEU A 255 4.96 -36.48 -17.92
N ARG A 256 5.86 -37.16 -18.64
CA ARG A 256 7.24 -36.70 -18.88
C ARG A 256 7.25 -35.40 -19.67
N ASP A 257 6.51 -35.33 -20.76
CA ASP A 257 6.39 -34.13 -21.60
C ASP A 257 5.88 -32.92 -20.80
N ARG A 258 4.98 -33.16 -19.84
CA ARG A 258 4.50 -32.13 -18.89
C ARG A 258 5.53 -31.75 -17.83
N LEU A 259 6.37 -32.68 -17.39
CA LEU A 259 7.46 -32.42 -16.44
C LEU A 259 8.56 -31.59 -17.12
N ASP A 260 9.03 -32.00 -18.29
CA ASP A 260 10.08 -31.30 -19.06
C ASP A 260 9.65 -29.86 -19.40
N ARG A 261 8.37 -29.64 -19.77
CA ARG A 261 7.79 -28.30 -19.96
C ARG A 261 7.72 -27.50 -18.65
N SER A 262 7.46 -28.14 -17.52
CA SER A 262 7.42 -27.50 -16.20
C SER A 262 8.82 -27.09 -15.72
N GLU A 263 9.83 -27.92 -15.91
CA GLU A 263 11.23 -27.60 -15.61
C GLU A 263 11.75 -26.46 -16.49
N GLY A 264 11.44 -26.49 -17.79
CA GLY A 264 11.72 -25.38 -18.71
C GLY A 264 11.07 -24.06 -18.28
N ALA A 265 9.82 -24.10 -17.83
CA ALA A 265 9.12 -22.92 -17.31
C ALA A 265 9.70 -22.40 -15.98
N GLN A 266 10.16 -23.30 -15.09
CA GLN A 266 10.87 -22.90 -13.87
C GLN A 266 12.24 -22.26 -14.19
N SER A 267 12.95 -22.76 -15.19
CA SER A 267 14.22 -22.20 -15.66
C SER A 267 14.06 -20.78 -16.22
N ASP A 268 13.08 -20.54 -17.10
CA ASP A 268 12.77 -19.19 -17.59
C ASP A 268 12.29 -18.26 -16.46
N MET A 269 11.51 -18.76 -15.50
CA MET A 269 11.13 -17.98 -14.32
C MET A 269 12.35 -17.59 -13.46
N ALA A 270 13.31 -18.49 -13.24
CA ALA A 270 14.53 -18.19 -12.50
C ALA A 270 15.39 -17.12 -13.21
N ILE A 271 15.51 -17.20 -14.55
CA ILE A 271 16.19 -16.19 -15.37
C ILE A 271 15.48 -14.83 -15.28
N ARG A 272 14.14 -14.81 -15.29
CA ARG A 272 13.34 -13.59 -15.09
C ARG A 272 13.56 -12.98 -13.70
N ILE A 273 13.56 -13.80 -12.64
CA ILE A 273 13.79 -13.35 -11.26
C ILE A 273 15.16 -12.69 -11.15
N ALA A 274 16.23 -13.36 -11.56
CA ALA A 274 17.58 -12.81 -11.53
C ALA A 274 17.71 -11.51 -12.35
N ARG A 275 17.00 -11.40 -13.48
CA ARG A 275 16.92 -10.15 -14.26
C ARG A 275 16.17 -9.04 -13.51
N THR A 276 15.08 -9.35 -12.79
CA THR A 276 14.37 -8.35 -11.98
C THR A 276 15.16 -7.90 -10.76
N GLU A 277 15.96 -8.78 -10.14
CA GLU A 277 16.87 -8.42 -9.04
C GLU A 277 17.99 -7.48 -9.53
N SER A 278 18.57 -7.78 -10.69
CA SER A 278 19.55 -6.90 -11.35
C SER A 278 18.97 -5.51 -11.65
N LEU A 279 17.79 -5.44 -12.27
CA LEU A 279 17.09 -4.17 -12.53
C LEU A 279 16.70 -3.43 -11.26
N ALA A 280 16.34 -4.13 -10.18
CA ALA A 280 16.05 -3.51 -8.88
C ALA A 280 17.31 -2.87 -8.26
N SER A 281 18.48 -3.49 -8.44
CA SER A 281 19.77 -2.94 -8.03
C SER A 281 20.15 -1.68 -8.84
N GLU A 282 19.96 -1.72 -10.17
CA GLU A 282 20.17 -0.57 -11.06
C GLU A 282 19.25 0.61 -10.70
N ILE A 283 17.96 0.35 -10.44
CA ILE A 283 17.00 1.35 -9.96
C ILE A 283 17.39 1.91 -8.58
N ALA A 284 17.99 1.10 -7.69
CA ALA A 284 18.49 1.56 -6.40
C ALA A 284 19.70 2.50 -6.55
N ALA A 285 20.63 2.21 -7.46
CA ALA A 285 21.77 3.08 -7.78
C ALA A 285 21.30 4.42 -8.37
N LEU A 286 20.44 4.39 -9.39
CA LEU A 286 19.88 5.61 -10.01
C LEU A 286 19.07 6.47 -9.02
N ARG A 287 18.42 5.86 -8.03
CA ARG A 287 17.75 6.58 -6.93
C ARG A 287 18.73 7.24 -5.96
N ALA A 288 19.91 6.64 -5.72
CA ALA A 288 20.94 7.26 -4.90
C ALA A 288 21.57 8.47 -5.62
N GLU A 289 21.88 8.34 -6.90
CA GLU A 289 22.35 9.45 -7.74
C GLU A 289 21.33 10.59 -7.81
N ALA A 290 20.05 10.28 -8.07
CA ALA A 290 18.98 11.28 -8.06
C ALA A 290 18.80 11.95 -6.69
N GLY A 291 19.05 11.22 -5.60
CA GLY A 291 19.10 11.76 -4.23
C GLY A 291 20.24 12.76 -4.02
N GLU A 292 21.44 12.45 -4.53
CA GLU A 292 22.58 13.38 -4.48
C GLU A 292 22.33 14.62 -5.35
N HIS A 293 21.83 14.44 -6.57
CA HIS A 293 21.46 15.55 -7.46
C HIS A 293 20.39 16.46 -6.82
N LYS A 294 19.40 15.89 -6.12
CA LYS A 294 18.40 16.65 -5.36
C LYS A 294 19.05 17.43 -4.21
N GLY A 295 19.93 16.82 -3.44
CA GLY A 295 20.67 17.51 -2.36
C GLY A 295 21.56 18.65 -2.88
N ARG A 296 22.23 18.46 -4.02
CA ARG A 296 22.98 19.51 -4.71
C ARG A 296 22.08 20.66 -5.18
N ALA A 297 20.88 20.35 -5.71
CA ALA A 297 19.91 21.37 -6.11
C ALA A 297 19.34 22.16 -4.93
N GLU A 298 19.03 21.49 -3.81
CA GLU A 298 18.58 22.14 -2.57
C GLU A 298 19.67 23.05 -1.96
N ALA A 299 20.94 22.64 -2.03
CA ALA A 299 22.08 23.47 -1.64
C ALA A 299 22.21 24.72 -2.54
N LEU A 300 22.15 24.55 -3.86
CA LEU A 300 22.21 25.68 -4.82
C LEU A 300 21.01 26.64 -4.67
N GLN A 301 19.82 26.13 -4.35
CA GLN A 301 18.67 26.99 -4.03
C GLN A 301 18.93 27.79 -2.74
N SER A 302 19.46 27.16 -1.68
CA SER A 302 19.82 27.88 -0.45
C SER A 302 20.90 28.93 -0.68
N GLU A 303 21.89 28.66 -1.54
CA GLU A 303 22.90 29.66 -1.94
C GLU A 303 22.23 30.83 -2.68
N LEU A 304 21.33 30.55 -3.63
CA LEU A 304 20.57 31.57 -4.37
C LEU A 304 19.71 32.44 -3.46
N GLU A 305 19.03 31.86 -2.47
CA GLU A 305 18.26 32.59 -1.45
C GLU A 305 19.15 33.48 -0.56
N THR A 306 20.35 33.01 -0.18
CA THR A 306 21.32 33.86 0.55
C THR A 306 21.93 34.95 -0.33
N ALA A 307 22.08 34.73 -1.63
CA ALA A 307 22.49 35.74 -2.58
C ALA A 307 21.39 36.80 -2.80
N HIS A 308 20.13 36.38 -2.92
CA HIS A 308 18.98 37.26 -3.10
C HIS A 308 18.76 38.18 -1.88
N THR A 309 18.74 37.61 -0.67
CA THR A 309 18.66 38.39 0.58
C THR A 309 19.89 39.27 0.83
N ARG A 310 21.02 38.98 0.17
CA ARG A 310 22.19 39.88 0.14
C ARG A 310 22.00 41.02 -0.86
N THR A 311 21.39 40.81 -2.02
CA THR A 311 21.05 41.89 -2.96
C THR A 311 20.00 42.84 -2.38
N GLU A 312 18.92 42.34 -1.77
CA GLU A 312 17.90 43.18 -1.10
C GLU A 312 18.52 44.10 -0.03
N ARG A 313 19.47 43.58 0.76
CA ARG A 313 20.20 44.35 1.78
C ARG A 313 21.11 45.42 1.16
N LEU A 314 21.71 45.14 0.01
CA LEU A 314 22.55 46.12 -0.71
C LEU A 314 21.70 47.22 -1.34
N GLU A 315 20.52 46.89 -1.88
CA GLU A 315 19.55 47.86 -2.41
C GLU A 315 18.98 48.75 -1.29
N SER A 316 18.59 48.15 -0.15
CA SER A 316 18.15 48.89 1.04
C SER A 316 19.25 49.81 1.61
N ALA A 317 20.50 49.33 1.63
CA ALA A 317 21.64 50.16 2.02
C ALA A 317 21.90 51.30 1.02
N LEU A 318 21.78 51.05 -0.29
CA LEU A 318 21.94 52.06 -1.33
C LEU A 318 20.88 53.16 -1.21
N ALA A 319 19.61 52.81 -1.02
CA ALA A 319 18.53 53.77 -0.78
C ALA A 319 18.77 54.61 0.49
N THR A 320 19.29 53.98 1.54
CA THR A 320 19.68 54.67 2.78
C THR A 320 20.82 55.67 2.54
N VAL A 321 21.81 55.33 1.69
CA VAL A 321 22.91 56.24 1.31
C VAL A 321 22.42 57.36 0.40
N GLN A 322 21.50 57.10 -0.53
CA GLN A 322 20.91 58.13 -1.39
C GLN A 322 20.19 59.20 -0.56
N SER A 323 19.30 58.79 0.35
CA SER A 323 18.62 59.73 1.27
C SER A 323 19.61 60.51 2.15
N ARG A 324 20.72 59.88 2.58
CA ARG A 324 21.80 60.54 3.34
C ARG A 324 22.53 61.62 2.53
N VAL A 325 22.70 61.42 1.23
CA VAL A 325 23.31 62.39 0.30
C VAL A 325 22.35 63.55 0.04
N GLU A 326 21.05 63.29 -0.13
CA GLU A 326 20.03 64.32 -0.28
C GLU A 326 19.96 65.25 0.95
N GLN A 327 19.98 64.70 2.17
CA GLN A 327 20.05 65.50 3.40
C GLN A 327 21.31 66.39 3.46
N LEU A 328 22.49 65.82 3.21
CA LEU A 328 23.75 66.57 3.25
C LEU A 328 23.81 67.68 2.17
N SER A 329 23.12 67.50 1.04
CA SER A 329 22.99 68.54 0.02
C SER A 329 22.08 69.69 0.45
N CYS A 330 21.13 69.46 1.37
CA CYS A 330 20.31 70.49 1.98
C CYS A 330 21.13 71.29 3.01
N ASP A 331 21.77 70.60 3.95
CA ASP A 331 22.60 71.20 5.01
C ASP A 331 23.68 72.15 4.46
N LEU A 332 24.26 71.83 3.29
CA LEU A 332 25.25 72.69 2.62
C LEU A 332 24.64 74.00 2.10
N SER A 333 23.43 73.96 1.52
CA SER A 333 22.79 75.17 0.97
C SER A 333 22.38 76.18 2.04
N ASP A 334 22.12 75.71 3.27
CA ASP A 334 21.83 76.60 4.40
C ASP A 334 23.11 77.22 4.98
N ARG A 335 24.23 76.49 4.98
CA ARG A 335 25.52 77.02 5.45
C ARG A 335 26.13 78.09 4.53
N ASP A 336 25.91 78.01 3.23
CA ASP A 336 26.38 79.06 2.31
C ASP A 336 25.66 80.40 2.57
N ARG A 337 24.37 80.37 2.97
CA ARG A 337 23.61 81.58 3.34
C ARG A 337 24.14 82.26 4.60
N GLU A 338 24.60 81.50 5.61
CA GLU A 338 25.26 82.09 6.79
C GLU A 338 26.54 82.85 6.41
N LEU A 339 27.32 82.33 5.45
CA LEU A 339 28.59 82.92 5.03
C LEU A 339 28.44 84.27 4.33
N GLU A 340 27.40 84.46 3.51
CA GLU A 340 27.13 85.77 2.89
C GLU A 340 26.80 86.84 3.94
N THR A 341 25.90 86.54 4.88
CA THR A 341 25.46 87.51 5.92
C THR A 341 26.59 87.98 6.84
N THR A 342 27.61 87.13 7.06
CA THR A 342 28.74 87.47 7.94
C THR A 342 29.80 88.34 7.25
N GLN A 343 29.89 88.33 5.92
CA GLN A 343 30.83 89.18 5.17
C GLN A 343 30.40 90.66 5.20
N SER A 344 29.12 90.97 5.00
CA SER A 344 28.59 92.34 5.04
C SER A 344 28.82 93.06 6.38
N HIS A 345 28.92 92.31 7.49
CA HIS A 345 29.14 92.87 8.83
C HIS A 345 30.59 93.39 9.04
N ILE A 346 31.56 92.89 8.27
CA ILE A 346 32.99 93.17 8.45
C ILE A 346 33.39 94.51 7.82
N GLU A 347 32.72 94.95 6.76
CA GLU A 347 33.03 96.22 6.09
C GLU A 347 32.58 97.45 6.91
N LEU A 348 31.41 97.35 7.56
CA LEU A 348 30.88 98.42 8.45
C LEU A 348 31.81 98.74 9.63
N LEU A 349 32.37 97.72 10.28
CA LEU A 349 33.29 97.88 11.42
C LEU A 349 34.63 98.54 11.05
N ARG A 350 34.94 98.65 9.75
CA ARG A 350 36.17 99.29 9.28
C ARG A 350 36.10 100.82 9.21
N SER A 351 34.91 101.41 9.29
CA SER A 351 34.71 102.86 9.26
C SER A 351 34.76 103.50 10.66
N ASP A 352 34.09 102.91 11.66
CA ASP A 352 33.95 103.47 13.02
C ASP A 352 35.30 103.60 13.78
N LEU A 353 36.32 102.84 13.33
CA LEU A 353 37.68 102.89 13.86
C LEU A 353 38.53 104.08 13.37
N SER A 354 38.06 104.85 12.39
CA SER A 354 38.75 106.07 11.94
C SER A 354 38.43 107.25 12.87
N ASP A 355 37.15 107.48 13.14
CA ASP A 355 36.66 108.75 13.72
C ASP A 355 36.93 108.89 15.23
N LYS A 356 37.31 107.81 15.92
CA LYS A 356 37.51 107.79 17.38
C LYS A 356 38.93 108.13 17.83
N ASN A 357 39.90 108.25 16.92
CA ASN A 357 41.26 108.70 17.26
C ASN A 357 41.34 110.21 17.54
N ASP A 358 40.59 111.03 16.80
CA ASP A 358 40.63 112.50 16.96
C ASP A 358 39.88 112.99 18.20
N ALA A 359 38.97 112.18 18.76
CA ALA A 359 38.16 112.54 19.92
C ALA A 359 38.91 112.54 21.27
N ILE A 360 40.11 111.94 21.35
CA ILE A 360 40.86 111.80 22.61
C ILE A 360 41.68 113.06 22.94
N ALA A 361 41.97 113.92 21.96
CA ALA A 361 42.77 115.13 22.14
C ALA A 361 42.01 116.29 22.84
N SER A 362 40.67 116.29 22.84
CA SER A 362 39.85 117.40 23.33
C SER A 362 39.35 117.23 24.78
N ALA A 363 39.36 116.01 25.31
CA ALA A 363 38.85 115.71 26.67
C ALA A 363 39.73 116.28 27.81
N GLN A 364 40.94 116.76 27.53
CA GLN A 364 41.88 117.26 28.53
C GLN A 364 41.63 118.71 28.99
N ALA A 365 40.64 119.41 28.43
CA ALA A 365 40.38 120.83 28.67
C ALA A 365 39.09 121.16 29.45
N ALA A 366 38.32 120.15 29.88
CA ALA A 366 36.90 120.32 30.24
C ALA A 366 36.50 119.93 31.68
N LEU A 367 37.44 119.79 32.63
CA LEU A 367 37.08 119.48 34.03
C LEU A 367 37.95 120.14 35.12
N GLU A 368 38.61 121.26 34.80
CA GLU A 368 39.03 122.21 35.84
C GLU A 368 37.81 122.89 36.51
N GLU A 369 36.66 122.90 35.83
CA GLU A 369 35.40 123.50 36.30
C GLU A 369 34.84 122.87 37.59
N GLN A 370 35.12 121.59 37.88
CA GLN A 370 34.69 120.98 39.15
C GLN A 370 35.47 121.46 40.39
N GLN A 371 36.56 122.22 40.22
CA GLN A 371 37.30 122.80 41.35
C GLN A 371 36.50 123.86 42.13
N ALA A 372 35.43 124.41 41.52
CA ALA A 372 34.55 125.39 42.19
C ALA A 372 33.72 124.79 43.35
N HIS A 373 33.35 123.50 43.30
CA HIS A 373 32.48 122.90 44.32
C HIS A 373 33.22 122.61 45.64
N GLY A 374 34.54 122.41 45.61
CA GLY A 374 35.35 122.15 46.80
C GLY A 374 35.53 123.37 47.73
N GLN A 375 35.44 124.60 47.19
CA GLN A 375 35.68 125.83 47.96
C GLN A 375 34.58 126.15 48.98
N TRP A 376 33.38 125.59 48.80
CA TRP A 376 32.24 125.80 49.70
C TRP A 376 32.42 125.04 51.03
N LEU A 377 32.80 123.76 50.96
CA LEU A 377 32.96 122.89 52.14
C LEU A 377 34.13 123.30 53.06
N GLN A 378 35.17 123.93 52.53
CA GLN A 378 36.37 124.25 53.32
C GLN A 378 36.14 125.36 54.35
N ASN A 379 35.21 126.30 54.08
CA ASN A 379 34.90 127.40 55.00
C ASN A 379 34.18 126.92 56.27
N GLU A 380 33.45 125.82 56.21
CA GLU A 380 32.76 125.23 57.36
C GLU A 380 33.74 124.47 58.29
N TRP A 381 34.80 123.87 57.72
CA TRP A 381 35.85 123.20 58.50
C TRP A 381 36.68 124.16 59.36
N ASN A 382 36.95 125.37 58.83
CA ASN A 382 37.76 126.37 59.53
C ASN A 382 37.12 126.87 60.84
N ALA A 383 35.79 126.74 61.01
CA ALA A 383 35.10 127.06 62.26
C ALA A 383 35.32 126.01 63.36
N ALA A 384 35.69 124.77 63.01
CA ALA A 384 35.87 123.67 63.97
C ALA A 384 37.31 123.60 64.54
N THR A 385 38.32 123.81 63.69
CA THR A 385 39.72 123.49 64.02
C THR A 385 40.36 124.42 65.07
N VAL A 386 39.84 125.65 65.23
CA VAL A 386 40.22 126.57 66.32
C VAL A 386 40.02 125.94 67.71
N LYS A 387 39.14 124.93 67.84
CA LYS A 387 38.86 124.22 69.09
C LYS A 387 39.64 122.90 69.26
N ILE A 388 40.52 122.55 68.32
CA ILE A 388 41.30 121.29 68.33
C ILE A 388 42.78 121.55 68.65
N ASP A 389 43.32 122.73 68.33
CA ASP A 389 44.72 123.09 68.66
C ASP A 389 44.97 123.23 70.18
N GLU A 390 43.94 123.47 71.00
CA GLU A 390 44.05 123.41 72.46
C GLU A 390 44.30 121.99 72.99
N LEU A 391 43.78 120.95 72.33
CA LEU A 391 43.79 119.58 72.85
C LEU A 391 45.02 118.77 72.42
N ASN A 392 45.44 118.85 71.16
CA ASN A 392 46.36 117.84 70.61
C ASN A 392 47.85 118.04 71.01
N LYS A 393 48.19 119.13 71.70
CA LYS A 393 49.50 119.31 72.36
C LYS A 393 49.75 118.31 73.51
N SER A 394 48.74 117.51 73.88
CA SER A 394 48.82 116.45 74.89
C SER A 394 49.22 115.06 74.34
N ALA A 395 48.78 114.68 73.13
CA ALA A 395 48.78 113.29 72.67
C ALA A 395 50.17 112.75 72.29
N HIS A 396 51.07 113.62 71.80
CA HIS A 396 52.41 113.22 71.32
C HIS A 396 53.25 112.46 72.37
N ARG A 397 52.95 112.63 73.67
CA ARG A 397 53.62 111.92 74.78
C ARG A 397 53.33 110.42 74.81
N TRP A 398 52.17 109.99 74.35
CA TRP A 398 51.77 108.56 74.36
C TRP A 398 52.37 107.75 73.22
N TRP A 399 52.75 108.41 72.12
CA TRP A 399 53.35 107.76 70.95
C TRP A 399 54.68 107.06 71.30
N GLN A 400 55.44 107.64 72.23
CA GLN A 400 56.74 107.10 72.67
C GLN A 400 56.64 105.84 73.57
N THR A 401 55.44 105.45 74.02
CA THR A 401 55.25 104.30 74.94
C THR A 401 54.84 103.02 74.22
N ALA A 402 54.25 103.09 73.02
CA ALA A 402 53.74 101.91 72.32
C ALA A 402 54.84 101.06 71.65
N GLU A 403 55.91 101.71 71.18
CA GLU A 403 56.96 101.09 70.35
C GLU A 403 57.71 99.95 71.07
N SER A 404 57.84 100.02 72.40
CA SER A 404 58.62 99.05 73.19
C SER A 404 57.91 97.72 73.47
N LEU A 405 56.61 97.58 73.17
CA LEU A 405 55.82 96.38 73.51
C LEU A 405 55.70 95.37 72.36
N ASN A 406 55.63 95.83 71.10
CA ASN A 406 55.41 94.93 69.96
C ASN A 406 56.62 94.01 69.69
N THR A 407 57.81 94.36 70.19
CA THR A 407 59.04 93.57 70.05
C THR A 407 58.94 92.21 70.74
N GLU A 408 58.12 92.06 71.79
CA GLU A 408 57.94 90.78 72.50
C GLU A 408 57.11 89.76 71.70
N LEU A 409 56.17 90.23 70.88
CA LEU A 409 55.17 89.39 70.20
C LEU A 409 55.80 88.45 69.14
N GLN A 410 56.95 88.85 68.58
CA GLN A 410 57.72 88.06 67.61
C GLN A 410 58.30 86.75 68.18
N ALA A 411 58.29 86.54 69.50
CA ALA A 411 58.77 85.31 70.13
C ALA A 411 57.86 84.08 69.89
N VAL A 412 56.54 84.27 69.75
CA VAL A 412 55.56 83.17 69.83
C VAL A 412 55.54 82.29 68.57
N TYR A 413 55.72 82.89 67.38
CA TYR A 413 55.58 82.21 66.08
C TYR A 413 56.66 81.17 65.74
N ARG A 414 57.65 80.95 66.62
CA ARG A 414 58.79 80.03 66.40
C ARG A 414 58.72 78.71 67.18
N SER A 415 57.60 78.38 67.83
CA SER A 415 57.45 77.18 68.68
C SER A 415 57.16 75.88 67.90
N LYS A 416 57.51 74.71 68.48
CA LYS A 416 57.58 73.41 67.77
C LYS A 416 56.25 72.66 67.61
N SER A 417 55.19 73.03 68.32
CA SER A 417 53.94 72.24 68.41
C SER A 417 53.19 72.08 67.08
N TRP A 418 53.32 73.04 66.16
CA TRP A 418 52.54 73.09 64.91
C TRP A 418 52.95 72.07 63.83
N ARG A 419 54.07 71.35 64.00
CA ARG A 419 54.64 70.45 62.96
C ARG A 419 54.19 68.99 63.01
N VAL A 420 53.42 68.56 64.01
CA VAL A 420 53.21 67.11 64.29
C VAL A 420 51.84 66.57 63.83
N THR A 421 50.78 67.37 63.80
CA THR A 421 49.38 66.87 63.70
C THR A 421 48.90 66.54 62.27
N TRP A 422 49.71 66.81 61.25
CA TRP A 422 49.32 66.71 59.83
C TRP A 422 49.19 65.27 59.26
N PRO A 423 50.10 64.31 59.51
CA PRO A 423 50.12 63.04 58.75
C PRO A 423 48.96 62.07 59.02
N LEU A 424 48.45 62.01 60.27
CA LEU A 424 47.52 60.94 60.69
C LEU A 424 46.21 60.89 59.87
N ARG A 425 45.78 62.03 59.30
CA ARG A 425 44.47 62.15 58.62
C ARG A 425 44.36 61.36 57.30
N LYS A 426 45.48 60.89 56.72
CA LYS A 426 45.46 60.15 55.44
C LYS A 426 45.24 58.64 55.57
N ALA A 427 45.57 58.01 56.71
CA ALA A 427 45.62 56.55 56.82
C ALA A 427 44.24 55.85 56.85
N MET A 428 43.18 56.54 57.30
CA MET A 428 41.88 55.92 57.62
C MET A 428 41.07 55.47 56.38
N VAL A 429 41.44 55.88 55.16
CA VAL A 429 40.63 55.66 53.95
C VAL A 429 40.72 54.21 53.43
N LEU A 430 41.88 53.55 53.57
CA LEU A 430 42.15 52.26 52.91
C LEU A 430 41.28 51.11 53.46
N VAL A 431 40.93 51.14 54.74
CA VAL A 431 40.28 50.03 55.46
C VAL A 431 38.83 49.78 54.99
N LYS A 432 38.14 50.79 54.46
CA LYS A 432 36.72 50.66 54.05
C LYS A 432 36.49 49.82 52.79
N TRP A 433 37.53 49.52 52.00
CA TRP A 433 37.36 48.88 50.69
C TRP A 433 37.26 47.34 50.74
N LEU A 434 37.99 46.70 51.66
CA LEU A 434 38.12 45.23 51.74
C LEU A 434 36.87 44.48 52.27
N LEU A 435 35.92 45.19 52.89
CA LEU A 435 34.81 44.58 53.67
C LEU A 435 33.53 44.26 52.86
N ARG A 436 33.56 44.23 51.52
CA ARG A 436 32.35 44.14 50.67
C ARG A 436 32.27 42.96 49.68
N LEU A 437 33.14 41.96 49.80
CA LEU A 437 33.18 40.84 48.85
C LEU A 437 32.13 39.70 49.03
N PRO A 438 31.68 39.29 50.23
CA PRO A 438 30.91 38.04 50.40
C PRO A 438 29.37 38.18 50.20
N ILE A 439 28.91 39.01 49.25
CA ILE A 439 27.47 39.26 49.03
C ILE A 439 26.96 38.69 47.70
N ARG A 440 27.81 38.53 46.67
CA ARG A 440 27.35 38.14 45.31
C ARG A 440 26.99 36.67 45.13
N PHE A 441 27.40 35.77 46.04
CA PHE A 441 27.09 34.34 45.95
C PHE A 441 25.62 34.01 46.29
N ALA A 442 24.94 34.87 47.08
CA ALA A 442 23.60 34.58 47.60
C ALA A 442 22.47 34.73 46.55
N SER A 443 22.66 35.49 45.48
CA SER A 443 21.58 35.77 44.50
C SER A 443 21.34 34.61 43.52
N ALA A 444 22.36 33.82 43.20
CA ALA A 444 22.28 32.77 42.17
C ALA A 444 21.28 31.65 42.51
N MET A 445 21.21 31.27 43.79
CA MET A 445 20.29 30.21 44.29
C MET A 445 18.80 30.57 44.12
N ILE A 446 18.45 31.85 44.01
CA ILE A 446 17.05 32.34 44.03
C ILE A 446 16.35 32.17 42.66
N HIS A 447 17.09 31.93 41.58
CA HIS A 447 16.50 31.73 40.25
C HIS A 447 16.14 30.28 39.93
N LEU A 448 16.84 29.29 40.50
CA LEU A 448 16.61 27.87 40.22
C LEU A 448 15.24 27.39 40.72
N SER A 449 14.82 27.87 41.90
CA SER A 449 13.51 27.55 42.52
C SER A 449 12.31 28.07 41.71
N LYS A 450 12.46 29.16 40.96
CA LYS A 450 11.38 29.78 40.16
C LYS A 450 11.05 28.97 38.89
N VAL A 451 11.98 28.15 38.39
CA VAL A 451 11.75 27.30 37.20
C VAL A 451 10.94 26.06 37.56
N LEU A 452 11.34 25.34 38.61
CA LEU A 452 10.64 24.15 39.13
C LEU A 452 9.18 24.44 39.50
N ALA A 453 8.91 25.60 40.11
CA ALA A 453 7.55 26.02 40.47
C ALA A 453 6.59 26.11 39.25
N ARG A 454 7.07 26.58 38.09
CA ARG A 454 6.24 26.72 36.88
C ARG A 454 5.80 25.36 36.31
N TRP A 455 6.66 24.34 36.37
CA TRP A 455 6.35 22.99 35.91
C TRP A 455 5.28 22.31 36.77
N PHE A 456 5.36 22.44 38.10
CA PHE A 456 4.35 21.92 39.02
C PHE A 456 2.99 22.59 38.87
N VAL A 457 2.94 23.91 38.68
CA VAL A 457 1.67 24.65 38.47
C VAL A 457 0.95 24.18 37.19
N ALA A 458 1.67 23.95 36.09
CA ALA A 458 1.08 23.44 34.86
C ALA A 458 0.45 22.04 35.04
N LYS A 459 1.14 21.12 35.73
CA LYS A 459 0.59 19.79 36.07
C LYS A 459 -0.61 19.87 37.01
N ALA A 460 -0.62 20.79 37.97
CA ALA A 460 -1.76 21.00 38.88
C ALA A 460 -3.02 21.46 38.14
N ILE A 461 -2.89 22.39 37.19
CA ILE A 461 -4.00 22.86 36.35
C ILE A 461 -4.58 21.71 35.52
N ALA A 462 -3.73 20.91 34.87
CA ALA A 462 -4.15 19.74 34.09
C ALA A 462 -4.83 18.66 34.95
N PHE A 463 -4.41 18.48 36.21
CA PHE A 463 -5.01 17.53 37.15
C PHE A 463 -6.43 17.98 37.59
N VAL A 464 -6.61 19.26 37.90
CA VAL A 464 -7.93 19.82 38.29
C VAL A 464 -8.93 19.77 37.12
N LEU A 465 -8.48 20.03 35.89
CA LEU A 465 -9.34 19.98 34.70
C LEU A 465 -9.73 18.55 34.28
N ARG A 466 -9.14 17.51 34.88
CA ARG A 466 -9.46 16.08 34.60
C ARG A 466 -10.40 15.41 35.61
N ARG A 467 -10.96 16.14 36.59
CA ARG A 467 -11.96 15.63 37.55
C ARG A 467 -13.12 16.60 37.74
N ASP A 468 -14.31 16.25 37.26
CA ASP A 468 -15.45 17.18 37.20
C ASP A 468 -15.95 17.66 38.57
N GLY A 469 -15.91 16.80 39.60
CA GLY A 469 -16.19 17.20 40.98
C GLY A 469 -15.20 18.23 41.57
N LEU A 470 -14.00 18.39 40.97
CA LEU A 470 -13.05 19.44 41.32
C LEU A 470 -13.22 20.70 40.46
N LYS A 471 -13.64 20.58 39.19
CA LYS A 471 -13.98 21.73 38.33
C LYS A 471 -15.01 22.63 39.01
N TRP A 472 -16.10 22.07 39.54
CA TRP A 472 -17.17 22.84 40.20
C TRP A 472 -16.68 23.59 41.45
N ARG A 473 -15.84 22.94 42.28
CA ARG A 473 -15.23 23.58 43.46
C ARG A 473 -14.26 24.71 43.10
N ALA A 474 -13.44 24.52 42.06
CA ALA A 474 -12.57 25.57 41.54
C ALA A 474 -13.37 26.77 40.98
N PHE A 475 -14.44 26.49 40.23
CA PHE A 475 -15.33 27.50 39.66
C PHE A 475 -16.06 28.33 40.74
N GLN A 476 -16.53 27.69 41.83
CA GLN A 476 -17.06 28.41 42.99
C GLN A 476 -15.99 29.29 43.68
N TRP A 477 -14.77 28.79 43.84
CA TRP A 477 -13.70 29.53 44.53
C TRP A 477 -13.27 30.80 43.75
N VAL A 478 -13.18 30.72 42.43
CA VAL A 478 -12.93 31.88 41.56
C VAL A 478 -14.10 32.87 41.61
N ASN A 479 -15.34 32.40 41.65
CA ASN A 479 -16.52 33.28 41.77
C ASN A 479 -16.61 34.02 43.12
N ARG A 480 -15.95 33.54 44.19
CA ARG A 480 -15.84 34.27 45.47
C ARG A 480 -14.82 35.40 45.48
N HIS A 481 -13.91 35.48 44.50
CA HIS A 481 -12.84 36.48 44.44
C HIS A 481 -13.03 37.43 43.24
N SER A 482 -13.86 38.47 43.43
CA SER A 482 -14.28 39.43 42.39
C SER A 482 -13.13 39.99 41.53
N ARG A 483 -12.05 40.47 42.17
CA ARG A 483 -10.87 41.04 41.48
C ARG A 483 -10.16 40.04 40.55
N LEU A 484 -10.18 38.75 40.88
CA LEU A 484 -9.58 37.69 40.04
C LEU A 484 -10.47 37.41 38.82
N LYS A 485 -11.78 37.32 39.02
CA LYS A 485 -12.80 37.15 37.96
C LYS A 485 -12.77 38.32 36.95
N GLN A 486 -12.59 39.56 37.43
CA GLN A 486 -12.43 40.74 36.56
C GLN A 486 -11.16 40.67 35.70
N ARG A 487 -9.99 40.33 36.28
CA ARG A 487 -8.74 40.19 35.50
C ARG A 487 -8.79 39.07 34.46
N LEU A 488 -9.46 37.95 34.77
CA LEU A 488 -9.70 36.89 33.80
C LEU A 488 -10.65 37.32 32.67
N LYS A 489 -11.76 38.04 32.97
CA LYS A 489 -12.62 38.62 31.92
C LYS A 489 -11.86 39.61 31.03
N ALA A 490 -11.00 40.46 31.61
CA ALA A 490 -10.19 41.42 30.84
C ALA A 490 -9.25 40.72 29.86
N LEU A 491 -8.48 39.71 30.31
CA LEU A 491 -7.51 39.00 29.47
C LEU A 491 -8.16 38.16 28.35
N VAL A 492 -9.43 37.74 28.53
CA VAL A 492 -10.23 37.07 27.48
C VAL A 492 -10.78 38.09 26.47
N ARG A 493 -11.19 39.29 26.90
CA ARG A 493 -11.63 40.38 26.00
C ARG A 493 -10.47 40.92 25.16
N ASP A 494 -9.29 41.09 25.78
CA ASP A 494 -8.04 41.55 25.14
C ASP A 494 -7.49 40.57 24.08
N ARG A 495 -7.99 39.33 24.06
CA ARG A 495 -7.68 38.31 23.04
C ARG A 495 -8.86 38.00 22.09
N GLY A 496 -9.88 38.86 22.05
CA GLY A 496 -10.90 38.87 21.00
C GLY A 496 -11.89 37.69 20.98
N LEU A 497 -12.03 36.92 22.06
CA LEU A 497 -12.82 35.68 22.06
C LEU A 497 -14.33 35.84 22.31
N ILE A 498 -14.85 37.08 22.45
CA ILE A 498 -16.29 37.39 22.57
C ILE A 498 -16.58 38.75 21.89
N SER A 499 -17.63 38.85 21.08
CA SER A 499 -18.09 40.06 20.38
C SER A 499 -19.11 40.90 21.19
N ALA A 500 -19.70 41.93 20.57
CA ALA A 500 -20.41 43.03 21.23
C ALA A 500 -21.93 42.80 21.48
N GLN A 501 -22.54 43.75 22.19
CA GLN A 501 -23.99 43.93 22.45
C GLN A 501 -24.70 42.85 23.30
N ASN A 502 -24.56 42.97 24.63
CA ASN A 502 -25.71 43.20 25.55
C ASN A 502 -25.21 43.41 27.00
N ASP A 503 -26.13 43.80 27.90
CA ASP A 503 -25.98 44.17 29.32
C ASP A 503 -25.15 45.46 29.56
N GLY A 504 -25.68 46.56 30.13
CA GLY A 504 -27.08 46.83 30.53
C GLY A 504 -27.19 47.93 31.60
N ASP A 505 -27.55 49.16 31.17
CA ASP A 505 -28.23 50.26 31.90
C ASP A 505 -27.63 50.91 33.18
N LEU A 506 -28.21 52.07 33.52
CA LEU A 506 -28.02 52.94 34.71
C LEU A 506 -26.67 53.72 34.73
N GLU A 507 -26.59 55.07 34.81
CA GLU A 507 -27.56 56.15 35.16
C GLU A 507 -27.20 57.49 34.46
N SER A 508 -27.93 58.59 34.76
CA SER A 508 -27.87 59.92 34.08
C SER A 508 -27.90 61.09 35.10
N THR A 509 -27.83 62.42 34.84
CA THR A 509 -27.88 63.38 33.69
C THR A 509 -27.20 64.72 34.19
N ALA A 510 -27.13 65.94 33.62
CA ALA A 510 -27.47 66.68 32.36
C ALA A 510 -26.71 68.05 32.34
N SER A 511 -26.92 68.91 31.32
CA SER A 511 -26.71 70.39 31.25
C SER A 511 -25.27 70.99 31.23
N GLY A 512 -24.98 72.16 30.61
CA GLY A 512 -25.74 72.98 29.62
C GLY A 512 -25.35 74.49 29.50
N SER A 513 -25.13 75.01 28.26
CA SER A 513 -25.04 76.44 27.74
C SER A 513 -24.11 77.48 28.45
N LEU A 514 -23.82 78.74 28.04
CA LEU A 514 -24.20 79.73 26.97
C LEU A 514 -22.91 80.28 26.25
N GLU A 515 -22.80 81.04 25.12
CA GLU A 515 -23.61 82.02 24.31
C GLU A 515 -23.46 83.52 24.75
N THR A 516 -23.26 84.60 23.94
CA THR A 516 -23.04 84.91 22.47
C THR A 516 -22.46 86.37 22.21
N SER A 517 -22.15 86.76 20.94
CA SER A 517 -21.84 88.13 20.37
C SER A 517 -20.41 88.73 20.53
N GLU A 518 -19.68 89.35 19.56
CA GLU A 518 -19.81 89.80 18.14
C GLU A 518 -20.23 91.28 17.84
N TYR A 519 -19.47 92.02 16.98
CA TYR A 519 -19.81 93.22 16.13
C TYR A 519 -18.63 93.68 15.20
N ALA A 520 -18.85 94.46 14.12
CA ALA A 520 -17.82 94.80 13.07
C ALA A 520 -18.05 96.08 12.18
N PHE A 521 -17.10 96.38 11.25
CA PHE A 521 -17.11 97.33 10.07
C PHE A 521 -16.91 98.87 10.34
N GLU A 522 -16.51 99.81 9.43
CA GLU A 522 -16.28 99.95 7.94
C GLU A 522 -15.04 100.88 7.57
N PRO A 523 -14.62 101.09 6.27
CA PRO A 523 -13.37 101.80 5.84
C PRO A 523 -13.50 103.03 4.86
N GLY A 524 -12.36 103.63 4.37
CA GLY A 524 -12.30 104.67 3.30
C GLY A 524 -10.88 105.19 2.88
N ASP A 525 -10.73 105.83 1.69
CA ASP A 525 -9.45 106.01 0.93
C ASP A 525 -8.86 107.44 0.68
N ASP A 526 -7.52 107.50 0.68
CA ASP A 526 -6.45 108.12 -0.18
C ASP A 526 -6.33 109.60 -0.74
N ASP A 527 -5.05 110.04 -0.76
CA ASP A 527 -4.22 111.05 -1.51
C ASP A 527 -4.78 112.35 -2.16
N ASN A 528 -4.38 113.56 -1.69
CA ASN A 528 -4.44 114.84 -2.45
C ASN A 528 -3.62 116.04 -1.87
N GLU A 529 -2.27 116.10 -1.98
CA GLU A 529 -1.54 117.36 -1.63
C GLU A 529 -0.21 117.61 -2.40
N MET A 530 -0.27 117.79 -3.74
CA MET A 530 0.91 118.06 -4.61
C MET A 530 1.03 119.50 -5.17
N ALA A 531 0.15 120.42 -4.77
CA ALA A 531 -0.15 121.62 -5.57
C ALA A 531 0.91 122.74 -5.54
N THR A 532 1.51 123.03 -4.38
CA THR A 532 2.13 124.33 -4.05
C THR A 532 3.62 124.50 -4.41
N LEU A 533 4.27 123.46 -4.96
CA LEU A 533 5.71 123.46 -5.23
C LEU A 533 6.12 124.14 -6.56
N THR A 534 7.32 124.72 -6.58
CA THR A 534 7.96 125.31 -7.77
C THR A 534 8.35 124.24 -8.81
N PRO A 535 8.59 124.60 -10.09
CA PRO A 535 8.83 123.62 -11.16
C PRO A 535 9.97 122.63 -10.88
N ASN A 536 11.08 123.11 -10.30
CA ASN A 536 12.23 122.25 -9.98
C ASN A 536 11.94 121.32 -8.79
N ALA A 537 11.16 121.78 -7.81
CA ALA A 537 10.73 120.96 -6.68
C ALA A 537 9.71 119.88 -7.09
N LYS A 538 8.89 120.13 -8.12
CA LYS A 538 7.98 119.10 -8.68
C LYS A 538 8.73 117.98 -9.42
N ALA A 539 9.93 118.24 -9.96
CA ALA A 539 10.80 117.18 -10.47
C ALA A 539 11.39 116.33 -9.33
N ILE A 540 11.95 116.99 -8.31
CA ILE A 540 12.55 116.34 -7.14
C ILE A 540 11.52 115.47 -6.39
N TYR A 541 10.31 115.98 -6.14
CA TYR A 541 9.26 115.23 -5.44
C TYR A 541 8.79 113.99 -6.22
N LYS A 542 8.80 114.05 -7.57
CA LYS A 542 8.44 112.90 -8.42
C LYS A 542 9.52 111.81 -8.45
N GLN A 543 10.78 112.14 -8.17
CA GLN A 543 11.81 111.12 -7.88
C GLN A 543 11.68 110.59 -6.45
N LEU A 544 11.34 111.44 -5.47
CA LEU A 544 11.20 111.05 -4.07
C LEU A 544 10.00 110.13 -3.77
N LYS A 545 8.81 110.31 -4.39
CA LYS A 545 7.71 109.35 -4.15
C LYS A 545 8.07 107.93 -4.61
N GLY A 546 8.86 107.79 -5.68
CA GLY A 546 9.44 106.52 -6.11
C GLY A 546 10.47 105.88 -5.15
N HIS A 547 10.90 106.61 -4.11
CA HIS A 547 11.76 106.14 -3.01
C HIS A 547 11.10 106.33 -1.62
N VAL A 548 9.77 106.45 -1.55
CA VAL A 548 8.99 106.49 -0.29
C VAL A 548 7.74 105.61 -0.35
N ASP A 549 7.20 105.32 -1.54
CA ASP A 549 6.43 104.09 -1.79
C ASP A 549 7.35 102.84 -1.59
N ASP A 550 8.67 103.07 -1.52
CA ASP A 550 9.80 102.19 -1.20
C ASP A 550 10.05 102.10 0.33
N LYS A 551 8.97 101.97 1.14
CA LYS A 551 9.09 101.98 2.61
C LYS A 551 8.17 101.04 3.42
N ASP A 552 7.17 100.41 2.80
CA ASP A 552 6.32 99.38 3.43
C ASP A 552 6.09 98.21 2.44
N ARG A 553 7.19 97.64 1.91
CA ARG A 553 7.23 96.49 0.99
C ARG A 553 8.28 95.47 1.41
#